data_AF-A0AAN7DFZ5-F1
#
_entry.id   AF-A0AAN7DFZ5-F1
#
_cell.length_a   1.000
_cell.length_b   1.000
_cell.length_c   1.000
_cell.angle_alpha   90.00
_cell.angle_beta   90.00
_cell.angle_gamma   90.00
#
_symmetry.space_group_name_H-M   'P 1'
#
loop_
_entity.id
_entity.type
_entity.pdbx_description
1 polymer ?
#
loop_
_entity_poly.entity_id
_entity_poly.type
_entity_poly.pdbx_seq_one_letter_code
_entity_poly.pdbx_strand_id
1 'polypeptide(L)'
;MSAVFRVAIHCLSSDQSLALHLVYLQRLLRPPSPNDFVSSWLVYAFQVYTGHKSILPWFCFPGLYQSRVSSVPVLKHLGKILLRLPKLVPSSGWSARWFLDLPLCSVLSTVPSVRPPRDPSSLDPRFLVSDVSFWQPDLGIVDGVTSHLAWSSRVLRPVFLALNRDRGPVSLVFPPVMDSKIVLSQADYFTMPRSDGATSWMPDCTHWTVSNSSRSAARVARLSLGALRRYWHPAKGTITSRMGPPLKLPAHLLLSPASWRLFWSLEMPAKAFTPWWRLLHNRVPHRSWCHKIMPTKVLSPACALCGFSSEDLYHFVVGCHVKSFFWQDVVSLLSLQELLPSASSIWLALTTFCSGSDLLVIDEDVLIALGAAYSTLWKYHWRCVIDEEPWIASAAINMVRQDHGTLFSSLPLASV
;
A
#
# COMPACT_ATOMS: atom_id res chain seq x y z
N MET A 1 8.04 24.59 -10.14
CA MET A 1 7.21 23.51 -9.54
C MET A 1 6.79 22.54 -10.64
N SER A 2 7.42 21.36 -10.70
CA SER A 2 7.35 20.42 -11.83
C SER A 2 6.04 19.63 -11.88
N ALA A 3 5.60 19.26 -13.09
CA ALA A 3 4.39 18.50 -13.41
C ALA A 3 4.19 17.22 -12.57
N VAL A 4 5.28 16.62 -12.07
CA VAL A 4 5.25 15.47 -11.14
C VAL A 4 4.53 15.80 -9.83
N PHE A 5 4.67 17.02 -9.32
CA PHE A 5 3.99 17.47 -8.10
C PHE A 5 2.48 17.66 -8.32
N ARG A 6 2.07 18.13 -9.51
CA ARG A 6 0.65 18.24 -9.88
C ARG A 6 0.00 16.87 -10.04
N VAL A 7 0.68 15.90 -10.66
CA VAL A 7 0.16 14.53 -10.81
C VAL A 7 0.06 13.83 -9.45
N ALA A 8 1.06 13.97 -8.57
CA ALA A 8 1.00 13.40 -7.22
C ALA A 8 -0.13 14.01 -6.38
N ILE A 9 -0.30 15.33 -6.40
CA ILE A 9 -1.38 16.03 -5.67
C ILE A 9 -2.75 15.66 -6.25
N HIS A 10 -2.89 15.57 -7.57
CA HIS A 10 -4.15 15.23 -8.22
C HIS A 10 -4.55 13.77 -8.00
N CYS A 11 -3.59 12.83 -8.06
CA CYS A 11 -3.82 11.42 -7.69
C CYS A 11 -4.17 11.29 -6.21
N LEU A 12 -3.48 12.02 -5.32
CA LEU A 12 -3.82 12.06 -3.90
C LEU A 12 -5.24 12.58 -3.67
N SER A 13 -5.67 13.63 -4.38
CA SER A 13 -7.00 14.25 -4.26
C SER A 13 -8.13 13.33 -4.75
N SER A 14 -7.98 12.70 -5.93
CA SER A 14 -8.96 11.73 -6.44
C SER A 14 -9.08 10.49 -5.54
N ASP A 15 -7.96 10.01 -5.01
CA ASP A 15 -7.94 8.89 -4.08
C ASP A 15 -8.53 9.27 -2.72
N GLN A 16 -8.42 10.53 -2.29
CA GLN A 16 -9.11 11.03 -1.09
C GLN A 16 -10.63 10.95 -1.24
N SER A 17 -11.17 11.52 -2.32
CA SER A 17 -12.62 11.55 -2.54
C SER A 17 -13.21 10.14 -2.62
N LEU A 18 -12.51 9.23 -3.30
CA LEU A 18 -12.93 7.83 -3.38
C LEU A 18 -12.85 7.15 -2.02
N ALA A 19 -11.76 7.31 -1.26
CA ALA A 19 -11.57 6.67 0.04
C ALA A 19 -12.67 7.01 1.06
N LEU A 20 -13.25 8.22 0.99
CA LEU A 20 -14.35 8.61 1.88
C LEU A 20 -15.58 7.72 1.75
N HIS A 21 -15.81 7.13 0.58
CA HIS A 21 -16.94 6.22 0.35
C HIS A 21 -16.75 4.84 1.03
N LEU A 22 -15.58 4.57 1.64
CA LEU A 22 -15.33 3.38 2.45
C LEU A 22 -16.37 3.23 3.58
N VAL A 23 -16.88 4.34 4.12
CA VAL A 23 -17.89 4.32 5.19
C VAL A 23 -19.16 3.57 4.77
N TYR A 24 -19.62 3.72 3.53
CA TYR A 24 -20.81 3.05 3.03
C TYR A 24 -20.56 1.55 2.86
N LEU A 25 -19.38 1.17 2.37
CA LEU A 25 -18.96 -0.24 2.29
C LEU A 25 -18.93 -0.87 3.69
N GLN A 26 -18.37 -0.17 4.67
CA GLN A 26 -18.30 -0.67 6.06
C GLN A 26 -19.66 -0.79 6.72
N ARG A 27 -20.63 0.07 6.36
CA ARG A 27 -22.01 -0.05 6.84
C ARG A 27 -22.70 -1.29 6.27
N LEU A 28 -22.53 -1.56 4.97
CA LEU A 28 -23.08 -2.76 4.31
C LEU A 28 -22.55 -4.08 4.92
N LEU A 29 -21.31 -4.08 5.41
CA LEU A 29 -20.67 -5.21 6.08
C LEU A 29 -21.07 -5.40 7.55
N ARG A 30 -21.81 -4.45 8.14
CA ARG A 30 -22.29 -4.56 9.53
C ARG A 30 -23.67 -5.22 9.55
N PRO A 31 -24.07 -5.81 10.69
CA PRO A 31 -25.43 -6.27 10.88
C PRO A 31 -26.43 -5.15 10.56
N PRO A 32 -27.55 -5.45 9.90
CA PRO A 32 -28.60 -4.48 9.62
C PRO A 32 -29.04 -3.77 10.89
N SER A 33 -29.07 -2.43 10.85
CA SER A 33 -29.65 -1.62 11.92
C SER A 33 -31.00 -1.09 11.45
N PRO A 34 -32.06 -1.13 12.28
CA PRO A 34 -33.36 -0.60 11.92
C PRO A 34 -33.34 0.90 11.59
N ASN A 35 -32.34 1.63 12.10
CA ASN A 35 -32.17 3.07 11.86
C ASN A 35 -31.25 3.39 10.66
N ASP A 36 -30.67 2.38 9.98
CA ASP A 36 -29.77 2.58 8.85
C ASP A 36 -30.51 2.51 7.51
N PHE A 37 -31.16 3.61 7.14
CA PHE A 37 -31.81 3.75 5.84
C PHE A 37 -30.81 3.65 4.67
N VAL A 38 -29.57 4.11 4.85
CA VAL A 38 -28.60 4.22 3.75
C VAL A 38 -28.20 2.83 3.23
N SER A 39 -27.91 1.89 4.14
CA SER A 39 -27.58 0.51 3.74
C SER A 39 -28.75 -0.16 3.03
N SER A 40 -29.96 -0.03 3.58
CA SER A 40 -31.18 -0.57 2.96
C SER A 40 -31.44 0.00 1.58
N TRP A 41 -31.27 1.32 1.40
CA TRP A 41 -31.41 1.98 0.11
C TRP A 41 -30.33 1.52 -0.89
N LEU A 42 -29.08 1.35 -0.46
CA LEU A 42 -27.99 0.86 -1.32
C LEU A 42 -28.26 -0.57 -1.81
N VAL A 43 -28.73 -1.43 -0.91
CA VAL A 43 -29.14 -2.81 -1.24
C VAL A 43 -30.28 -2.78 -2.25
N TYR A 44 -31.36 -2.05 -1.95
CA TYR A 44 -32.51 -1.94 -2.84
C TYR A 44 -32.14 -1.39 -4.22
N ALA A 45 -31.35 -0.30 -4.26
CA ALA A 45 -30.89 0.28 -5.51
C ALA A 45 -30.10 -0.75 -6.34
N PHE A 46 -29.14 -1.46 -5.73
CA PHE A 46 -28.41 -2.50 -6.43
C PHE A 46 -29.34 -3.59 -7.00
N GLN A 47 -30.33 -4.04 -6.21
CA GLN A 47 -31.31 -5.04 -6.64
C GLN A 47 -32.12 -4.55 -7.85
N VAL A 48 -32.60 -3.30 -7.83
CA VAL A 48 -33.37 -2.69 -8.93
C VAL A 48 -32.53 -2.59 -10.21
N TYR A 49 -31.28 -2.12 -10.12
CA TYR A 49 -30.44 -1.90 -11.31
C TYR A 49 -29.83 -3.20 -11.88
N THR A 50 -29.75 -4.27 -11.09
CA THR A 50 -29.10 -5.52 -11.53
C THR A 50 -30.03 -6.72 -11.63
N GLY A 51 -31.22 -6.66 -11.03
CA GLY A 51 -32.16 -7.78 -10.91
C GLY A 51 -31.74 -8.87 -9.91
N HIS A 52 -30.62 -8.70 -9.19
CA HIS A 52 -30.13 -9.70 -8.24
C HIS A 52 -30.83 -9.56 -6.90
N LYS A 53 -31.02 -10.66 -6.17
CA LYS A 53 -31.62 -10.65 -4.83
C LYS A 53 -30.61 -10.29 -3.74
N SER A 54 -29.37 -10.73 -3.89
CA SER A 54 -28.26 -10.41 -2.98
C SER A 54 -27.32 -9.36 -3.57
N ILE A 55 -26.69 -8.57 -2.68
CA ILE A 55 -25.59 -7.66 -3.05
C ILE A 55 -24.22 -8.37 -3.08
N LEU A 56 -24.12 -9.59 -2.56
CA LEU A 56 -22.88 -10.35 -2.49
C LEU A 56 -22.17 -10.53 -3.85
N PRO A 57 -22.87 -10.78 -4.97
CA PRO A 57 -22.22 -10.91 -6.29
C PRO A 57 -21.42 -9.66 -6.67
N TRP A 58 -21.88 -8.48 -6.25
CA TRP A 58 -21.19 -7.22 -6.49
C TRP A 58 -19.87 -7.14 -5.75
N PHE A 59 -19.82 -7.64 -4.50
CA PHE A 59 -18.60 -7.64 -3.69
C PHE A 59 -17.57 -8.65 -4.21
N CYS A 60 -18.03 -9.83 -4.66
CA CYS A 60 -17.17 -10.86 -5.21
C CYS A 60 -16.66 -10.54 -6.62
N PHE A 61 -17.50 -9.89 -7.44
CA PHE A 61 -17.27 -9.67 -8.87
C PHE A 61 -17.67 -8.25 -9.33
N PRO A 62 -17.09 -7.19 -8.75
CA PRO A 62 -17.55 -5.81 -8.98
C PRO A 62 -17.48 -5.35 -10.45
N GLY A 63 -16.54 -5.90 -11.22
CA GLY A 63 -16.36 -5.56 -12.64
C GLY A 63 -17.57 -5.91 -13.52
N LEU A 64 -18.30 -6.99 -13.21
CA LEU A 64 -19.45 -7.45 -14.01
C LEU A 64 -20.63 -6.47 -13.94
N TYR A 65 -20.74 -5.74 -12.84
CA TYR A 65 -21.88 -4.88 -12.55
C TYR A 65 -21.59 -3.41 -12.84
N GLN A 66 -20.36 -3.05 -13.21
CA GLN A 66 -19.92 -1.67 -13.30
C GLN A 66 -20.77 -0.84 -14.28
N SER A 67 -21.13 -1.40 -15.44
CA SER A 67 -22.00 -0.75 -16.42
C SER A 67 -23.40 -0.51 -15.86
N ARG A 68 -23.98 -1.52 -15.20
CA ARG A 68 -25.35 -1.49 -14.65
C ARG A 68 -25.49 -0.49 -13.50
N VAL A 69 -24.45 -0.33 -12.68
CA VAL A 69 -24.49 0.58 -11.53
C VAL A 69 -23.88 1.95 -11.81
N SER A 70 -23.39 2.19 -13.03
CA SER A 70 -22.67 3.43 -13.40
C SER A 70 -23.54 4.68 -13.43
N SER A 71 -24.85 4.52 -13.62
CA SER A 71 -25.86 5.58 -13.63
C SER A 71 -26.07 6.21 -12.25
N VAL A 72 -25.78 5.46 -11.17
CA VAL A 72 -25.94 5.92 -9.79
C VAL A 72 -24.55 6.27 -9.22
N PRO A 73 -24.25 7.56 -8.96
CA PRO A 73 -22.90 7.99 -8.58
C PRO A 73 -22.30 7.25 -7.37
N VAL A 74 -23.10 7.04 -6.31
CA VAL A 74 -22.64 6.34 -5.11
C VAL A 74 -22.34 4.87 -5.37
N LEU A 75 -23.16 4.17 -6.16
CA LEU A 75 -22.89 2.78 -6.53
C LEU A 75 -21.66 2.71 -7.45
N LYS A 76 -21.53 3.63 -8.41
CA LYS A 76 -20.33 3.75 -9.25
C LYS A 76 -19.05 3.91 -8.41
N HIS A 77 -19.07 4.76 -7.38
CA HIS A 77 -17.92 4.96 -6.48
C HIS A 77 -17.64 3.71 -5.63
N LEU A 78 -18.67 3.08 -5.07
CA LEU A 78 -18.52 1.82 -4.35
C LEU A 78 -17.93 0.72 -5.22
N GLY A 79 -18.38 0.58 -6.47
CA GLY A 79 -17.81 -0.36 -7.44
C GLY A 79 -16.33 -0.11 -7.71
N LYS A 80 -15.92 1.17 -7.82
CA LYS A 80 -14.50 1.55 -7.94
C LYS A 80 -13.68 1.19 -6.71
N ILE A 81 -14.23 1.35 -5.49
CA ILE A 81 -13.56 0.90 -4.25
C ILE A 81 -13.39 -0.61 -4.28
N LEU A 82 -14.46 -1.35 -4.55
CA LEU A 82 -14.46 -2.82 -4.56
C LEU A 82 -13.40 -3.36 -5.53
N LEU A 83 -13.27 -2.76 -6.72
CA LEU A 83 -12.22 -3.10 -7.70
C LEU A 83 -10.79 -2.85 -7.21
N ARG A 84 -10.59 -1.93 -6.27
CA ARG A 84 -9.28 -1.60 -5.69
C ARG A 84 -9.00 -2.31 -4.37
N LEU A 85 -9.92 -3.12 -3.86
CA LEU A 85 -9.73 -3.95 -2.67
C LEU A 85 -9.30 -5.37 -3.07
N PRO A 86 -8.74 -6.17 -2.15
CA PRO A 86 -8.54 -7.60 -2.39
C PRO A 86 -9.85 -8.26 -2.78
N LYS A 87 -9.81 -9.24 -3.69
CA LYS A 87 -11.00 -9.99 -4.11
C LYS A 87 -11.63 -10.68 -2.88
N LEU A 88 -12.93 -10.48 -2.66
CA LEU A 88 -13.68 -11.24 -1.68
C LEU A 88 -13.91 -12.65 -2.23
N VAL A 89 -13.47 -13.66 -1.47
CA VAL A 89 -13.61 -15.07 -1.84
C VAL A 89 -14.61 -15.77 -0.89
N PRO A 90 -15.32 -16.80 -1.38
CA PRO A 90 -16.17 -17.64 -0.54
C PRO A 90 -15.44 -18.17 0.70
N SER A 91 -16.10 -18.13 1.85
CA SER A 91 -15.58 -18.67 3.11
C SER A 91 -16.33 -19.94 3.51
N SER A 92 -15.63 -20.87 4.15
CA SER A 92 -16.24 -22.08 4.72
C SER A 92 -17.30 -21.77 5.78
N GLY A 93 -17.29 -20.57 6.37
CA GLY A 93 -18.33 -20.12 7.30
C GLY A 93 -19.64 -19.68 6.64
N TRP A 94 -19.68 -19.49 5.32
CA TRP A 94 -20.89 -18.98 4.65
C TRP A 94 -21.92 -20.07 4.44
N SER A 95 -23.19 -19.76 4.65
CA SER A 95 -24.29 -20.65 4.25
C SER A 95 -24.27 -20.93 2.75
N ALA A 96 -24.61 -22.17 2.37
CA ALA A 96 -24.71 -22.58 0.96
C ALA A 96 -25.68 -21.69 0.17
N ARG A 97 -26.71 -21.17 0.83
CA ARG A 97 -27.72 -20.29 0.23
C ARG A 97 -27.13 -19.01 -0.36
N TRP A 98 -26.03 -18.50 0.20
CA TRP A 98 -25.38 -17.28 -0.30
C TRP A 98 -24.79 -17.44 -1.70
N PHE A 99 -24.51 -18.67 -2.11
CA PHE A 99 -23.90 -18.93 -3.41
C PHE A 99 -24.90 -18.88 -4.57
N LEU A 100 -26.21 -18.96 -4.29
CA LEU A 100 -27.26 -19.07 -5.30
C LEU A 100 -27.37 -17.84 -6.22
N ASP A 101 -26.99 -16.67 -5.74
CA ASP A 101 -27.00 -15.43 -6.52
C ASP A 101 -25.68 -15.18 -7.27
N LEU A 102 -24.67 -16.05 -7.13
CA LEU A 102 -23.39 -15.86 -7.82
C LEU A 102 -23.50 -16.24 -9.32
N PRO A 103 -22.85 -15.48 -10.21
CA PRO A 103 -22.90 -15.75 -11.64
C PRO A 103 -22.05 -16.97 -12.01
N LEU A 104 -22.64 -17.91 -12.77
CA LEU A 104 -22.01 -19.17 -13.17
C LEU A 104 -20.67 -18.95 -13.90
N CYS A 105 -20.60 -17.92 -14.75
CA CYS A 105 -19.39 -17.61 -15.52
C CYS A 105 -18.16 -17.26 -14.65
N SER A 106 -18.37 -16.90 -13.38
CA SER A 106 -17.30 -16.45 -12.48
C SER A 106 -16.95 -17.44 -11.38
N VAL A 107 -17.83 -18.40 -11.10
CA VAL A 107 -17.62 -19.42 -10.07
C VAL A 107 -17.23 -20.76 -10.67
N LEU A 108 -17.64 -21.08 -11.89
CA LEU A 108 -17.31 -22.36 -12.51
C LEU A 108 -15.89 -22.38 -13.06
N SER A 109 -15.24 -23.53 -12.92
CA SER A 109 -13.93 -23.85 -13.50
C SER A 109 -14.00 -25.15 -14.29
N THR A 110 -13.15 -25.28 -15.31
CA THR A 110 -13.08 -26.48 -16.14
C THR A 110 -12.13 -27.51 -15.55
N VAL A 111 -12.51 -28.78 -15.57
CA VAL A 111 -11.63 -29.88 -15.17
C VAL A 111 -10.60 -30.13 -16.29
N PRO A 112 -9.28 -30.09 -16.04
CA PRO A 112 -8.28 -30.16 -17.11
C PRO A 112 -8.33 -31.45 -17.96
N SER A 113 -8.79 -32.55 -17.36
CA SER A 113 -8.82 -33.88 -18.00
C SER A 113 -10.04 -34.11 -18.89
N VAL A 114 -11.07 -33.25 -18.84
CA VAL A 114 -12.32 -33.45 -19.57
C VAL A 114 -12.74 -32.15 -20.24
N ARG A 115 -12.88 -32.19 -21.58
CA ARG A 115 -13.34 -31.01 -22.33
C ARG A 115 -14.77 -30.67 -21.93
N PRO A 116 -15.06 -29.46 -21.45
CA PRO A 116 -16.41 -29.09 -21.05
C PRO A 116 -17.28 -28.87 -22.29
N PRO A 117 -18.60 -29.06 -22.18
CA PRO A 117 -19.54 -28.81 -23.28
C PRO A 117 -19.60 -27.33 -23.67
N ARG A 118 -19.27 -26.44 -22.72
CA ARG A 118 -19.13 -24.99 -22.92
C ARG A 118 -18.06 -24.44 -21.99
N ASP A 119 -17.36 -23.41 -22.46
CA ASP A 119 -16.48 -22.62 -21.61
C ASP A 119 -17.31 -21.80 -20.62
N PRO A 120 -17.10 -21.92 -19.28
CA PRO A 120 -17.74 -21.08 -18.29
C PRO A 120 -17.67 -19.58 -18.58
N SER A 121 -16.54 -19.10 -19.11
CA SER A 121 -16.33 -17.66 -19.36
C SER A 121 -17.28 -17.09 -20.43
N SER A 122 -17.81 -17.96 -21.30
CA SER A 122 -18.76 -17.61 -22.35
C SER A 122 -20.21 -17.49 -21.88
N LEU A 123 -20.51 -17.89 -20.64
CA LEU A 123 -21.85 -17.80 -20.08
C LEU A 123 -22.21 -16.34 -19.78
N ASP A 124 -23.42 -15.94 -20.14
CA ASP A 124 -23.95 -14.62 -19.77
C ASP A 124 -23.98 -14.47 -18.24
N PRO A 125 -23.45 -13.38 -17.66
CA PRO A 125 -23.46 -13.13 -16.22
C PRO A 125 -24.85 -13.16 -15.57
N ARG A 126 -25.94 -13.08 -16.34
CA ARG A 126 -27.31 -13.26 -15.85
C ARG A 126 -27.60 -14.67 -15.38
N PHE A 127 -26.83 -15.68 -15.82
CA PHE A 127 -27.02 -17.06 -15.41
C PHE A 127 -26.36 -17.29 -14.05
N LEU A 128 -27.15 -17.67 -13.07
CA LEU A 128 -26.77 -17.78 -11.66
C LEU A 128 -26.70 -19.24 -11.21
N VAL A 129 -26.06 -19.49 -10.07
CA VAL A 129 -26.08 -20.83 -9.45
C VAL A 129 -27.51 -21.30 -9.19
N SER A 130 -28.43 -20.39 -8.86
CA SER A 130 -29.86 -20.68 -8.71
C SER A 130 -30.56 -21.22 -9.97
N ASP A 131 -29.95 -21.07 -11.16
CA ASP A 131 -30.51 -21.60 -12.40
C ASP A 131 -30.21 -23.10 -12.61
N VAL A 132 -29.22 -23.63 -11.88
CA VAL A 132 -28.79 -25.04 -11.96
C VAL A 132 -28.88 -25.77 -10.62
N SER A 133 -29.21 -25.06 -9.55
CA SER A 133 -29.36 -25.61 -8.19
C SER A 133 -30.42 -24.81 -7.42
N PHE A 134 -31.06 -25.40 -6.42
CA PHE A 134 -32.09 -24.71 -5.64
C PHE A 134 -31.95 -24.94 -4.14
N TRP A 135 -32.42 -23.98 -3.36
CA TRP A 135 -32.45 -24.09 -1.90
C TRP A 135 -33.62 -24.97 -1.46
N GLN A 136 -33.35 -25.97 -0.60
CA GLN A 136 -34.37 -26.77 0.08
C GLN A 136 -34.45 -26.35 1.55
N PRO A 137 -35.46 -25.54 1.95
CA PRO A 137 -35.57 -25.05 3.32
C PRO A 137 -35.67 -26.15 4.36
N ASP A 138 -36.42 -27.22 4.07
CA ASP A 138 -36.71 -28.28 5.03
C ASP A 138 -35.48 -29.12 5.36
N LEU A 139 -34.57 -29.25 4.39
CA LEU A 139 -33.34 -30.01 4.51
C LEU A 139 -32.12 -29.13 4.81
N GLY A 140 -32.23 -27.82 4.61
CA GLY A 140 -31.13 -26.88 4.82
C GLY A 140 -29.97 -27.07 3.83
N ILE A 141 -30.25 -27.56 2.62
CA ILE A 141 -29.24 -27.87 1.60
C ILE A 141 -29.50 -27.11 0.30
N VAL A 142 -28.44 -26.95 -0.50
CA VAL A 142 -28.56 -26.54 -1.90
C VAL A 142 -28.49 -27.78 -2.77
N ASP A 143 -29.62 -28.12 -3.40
CA ASP A 143 -29.76 -29.28 -4.26
C ASP A 143 -29.40 -28.92 -5.71
N GLY A 144 -28.32 -29.52 -6.22
CA GLY A 144 -27.88 -29.45 -7.61
C GLY A 144 -28.08 -30.76 -8.37
N VAL A 145 -28.76 -31.75 -7.80
CA VAL A 145 -29.00 -33.08 -8.39
C VAL A 145 -30.42 -33.20 -8.90
N THR A 146 -31.40 -32.69 -8.16
CA THR A 146 -32.80 -32.72 -8.59
C THR A 146 -33.05 -31.60 -9.58
N SER A 147 -33.45 -31.96 -10.79
CA SER A 147 -33.65 -30.98 -11.85
C SER A 147 -35.12 -30.60 -11.96
N HIS A 148 -35.45 -29.39 -11.50
CA HIS A 148 -36.78 -28.82 -11.72
C HIS A 148 -36.80 -27.74 -12.81
N LEU A 149 -35.67 -27.07 -13.08
CA LEU A 149 -35.63 -25.85 -13.93
C LEU A 149 -34.61 -25.89 -15.08
N ALA A 150 -33.46 -26.56 -14.92
CA ALA A 150 -32.37 -26.52 -15.89
C ALA A 150 -32.67 -27.28 -17.21
N TRP A 151 -33.60 -28.24 -17.20
CA TRP A 151 -33.85 -29.12 -18.36
C TRP A 151 -34.48 -28.43 -19.57
N SER A 152 -35.21 -27.33 -19.37
CA SER A 152 -35.85 -26.58 -20.45
C SER A 152 -34.87 -25.70 -21.23
N SER A 153 -33.74 -25.32 -20.62
CA SER A 153 -32.76 -24.42 -21.22
C SER A 153 -31.69 -25.17 -22.02
N ARG A 154 -31.58 -24.86 -23.32
CA ARG A 154 -30.50 -25.36 -24.19
C ARG A 154 -29.10 -24.92 -23.74
N VAL A 155 -29.01 -23.85 -22.95
CA VAL A 155 -27.76 -23.31 -22.42
C VAL A 155 -27.37 -23.97 -21.11
N LEU A 156 -28.33 -24.11 -20.18
CA LEU A 156 -28.06 -24.56 -18.83
C LEU A 156 -28.08 -26.09 -18.67
N ARG A 157 -28.83 -26.80 -19.51
CA ARG A 157 -28.85 -28.27 -19.47
C ARG A 157 -27.45 -28.89 -19.64
N PRO A 158 -26.60 -28.48 -20.60
CA PRO A 158 -25.23 -28.97 -20.68
C PRO A 158 -24.37 -28.62 -19.46
N VAL A 159 -24.57 -27.44 -18.87
CA VAL A 159 -23.84 -27.00 -17.68
C VAL A 159 -24.22 -27.86 -16.47
N PHE A 160 -25.52 -28.10 -16.26
CA PHE A 160 -26.03 -28.98 -15.21
C PHE A 160 -25.46 -30.40 -15.34
N LEU A 161 -25.48 -30.98 -16.55
CA LEU A 161 -24.93 -32.32 -16.79
C LEU A 161 -23.41 -32.38 -16.56
N ALA A 162 -22.69 -31.31 -16.87
CA ALA A 162 -21.24 -31.22 -16.66
C ALA A 162 -20.83 -31.08 -15.19
N LEU A 163 -21.76 -30.66 -14.31
CA LEU A 163 -21.58 -30.53 -12.86
C LEU A 163 -22.01 -31.79 -12.09
N ASN A 164 -23.01 -32.50 -12.61
CA ASN A 164 -23.61 -33.64 -11.92
C ASN A 164 -22.70 -34.87 -11.98
N ARG A 165 -22.32 -35.39 -10.80
CA ARG A 165 -21.35 -36.48 -10.65
C ARG A 165 -21.90 -37.86 -11.01
N ASP A 166 -23.23 -38.02 -11.01
CA ASP A 166 -23.87 -39.30 -11.27
C ASP A 166 -24.26 -39.50 -12.74
N ARG A 167 -24.26 -38.41 -13.53
CA ARG A 167 -24.81 -38.41 -14.91
C ARG A 167 -23.75 -38.38 -16.02
N GLY A 168 -22.47 -38.53 -15.67
CA GLY A 168 -21.38 -38.60 -16.64
C GLY A 168 -20.04 -38.09 -16.10
N PRO A 169 -19.03 -37.93 -16.97
CA PRO A 169 -17.74 -37.37 -16.57
C PRO A 169 -17.90 -35.88 -16.21
N VAL A 170 -17.53 -35.55 -14.98
CA VAL A 170 -17.52 -34.17 -14.48
C VAL A 170 -16.49 -33.36 -15.28
N SER A 171 -16.96 -32.30 -15.93
CA SER A 171 -16.11 -31.40 -16.72
C SER A 171 -16.13 -29.97 -16.21
N LEU A 172 -17.08 -29.63 -15.34
CA LEU A 172 -17.19 -28.35 -14.65
C LEU A 172 -17.24 -28.58 -13.15
N VAL A 173 -16.56 -27.73 -12.40
CA VAL A 173 -16.51 -27.79 -10.92
C VAL A 173 -16.70 -26.40 -10.32
N PHE A 174 -17.27 -26.39 -9.12
CA PHE A 174 -17.29 -25.19 -8.28
C PHE A 174 -15.96 -25.05 -7.51
N PRO A 175 -15.65 -23.86 -6.95
CA PRO A 175 -14.51 -23.70 -6.06
C PRO A 175 -14.69 -24.60 -4.82
N PRO A 176 -13.60 -25.10 -4.19
CA PRO A 176 -13.68 -26.11 -3.15
C PRO A 176 -14.67 -25.81 -2.01
N VAL A 177 -14.76 -24.55 -1.60
CA VAL A 177 -15.69 -24.08 -0.53
C VAL A 177 -17.16 -24.20 -0.93
N MET A 178 -17.48 -23.96 -2.21
CA MET A 178 -18.84 -24.07 -2.73
C MET A 178 -19.17 -25.54 -3.04
N ASP A 179 -18.21 -26.26 -3.64
CA ASP A 179 -18.34 -27.68 -3.97
C ASP A 179 -18.65 -28.53 -2.72
N SER A 180 -18.03 -28.21 -1.57
CA SER A 180 -18.32 -28.87 -0.30
C SER A 180 -19.67 -28.51 0.34
N LYS A 181 -20.49 -27.67 -0.31
CA LYS A 181 -21.74 -27.11 0.23
C LYS A 181 -22.92 -27.19 -0.72
N ILE A 182 -22.69 -27.63 -1.95
CA ILE A 182 -23.72 -27.84 -2.97
C ILE A 182 -23.78 -29.34 -3.22
N VAL A 183 -24.99 -29.90 -3.20
CA VAL A 183 -25.20 -31.33 -3.48
C VAL A 183 -25.05 -31.54 -4.99
N LEU A 184 -24.03 -32.30 -5.39
CA LEU A 184 -23.70 -32.58 -6.80
C LEU A 184 -23.79 -34.07 -7.16
N SER A 185 -24.01 -34.93 -6.17
CA SER A 185 -24.29 -36.36 -6.34
C SER A 185 -25.40 -36.83 -5.41
N GLN A 186 -26.02 -37.95 -5.73
CA GLN A 186 -27.04 -38.60 -4.91
C GLN A 186 -26.46 -39.07 -3.57
N ALA A 187 -25.17 -39.43 -3.54
CA ALA A 187 -24.46 -39.78 -2.30
C ALA A 187 -24.30 -38.56 -1.37
N ASP A 188 -23.99 -37.40 -1.95
CA ASP A 188 -23.89 -36.13 -1.22
C ASP A 188 -25.25 -35.74 -0.62
N TYR A 189 -26.37 -36.06 -1.30
CA TYR A 189 -27.72 -35.66 -0.88
C TYR A 189 -28.07 -36.13 0.54
N PHE A 190 -27.69 -37.35 0.90
CA PHE A 190 -28.01 -37.94 2.21
C PHE A 190 -26.99 -37.60 3.30
N THR A 191 -25.82 -37.06 2.93
CA THR A 191 -24.69 -36.82 3.84
C THR A 191 -24.36 -35.35 4.02
N MET A 192 -24.94 -34.46 3.19
CA MET A 192 -24.64 -33.03 3.20
C MET A 192 -25.06 -32.37 4.53
N PRO A 193 -24.15 -31.64 5.20
CA PRO A 193 -24.46 -30.94 6.43
C PRO A 193 -25.51 -29.84 6.19
N ARG A 194 -26.44 -29.72 7.13
CA ARG A 194 -27.45 -28.66 7.11
C ARG A 194 -26.79 -27.30 7.24
N SER A 195 -27.31 -26.35 6.48
CA SER A 195 -26.88 -24.95 6.47
C SER A 195 -28.01 -24.06 6.95
N ASP A 196 -27.67 -23.01 7.71
CA ASP A 196 -28.66 -22.01 8.11
C ASP A 196 -29.14 -21.18 6.91
N GLY A 197 -30.35 -20.61 7.02
CA GLY A 197 -30.85 -19.63 6.06
C GLY A 197 -30.02 -18.33 6.06
N ALA A 198 -30.12 -17.58 4.97
CA ALA A 198 -29.57 -16.22 4.87
C ALA A 198 -30.55 -15.24 5.55
N THR A 199 -30.22 -14.80 6.77
CA THR A 199 -31.07 -13.90 7.59
C THR A 199 -30.72 -12.41 7.45
N SER A 200 -29.62 -12.09 6.77
CA SER A 200 -29.14 -10.74 6.46
C SER A 200 -29.07 -10.53 4.94
N TRP A 201 -28.58 -9.38 4.48
CA TRP A 201 -28.26 -9.12 3.05
C TRP A 201 -26.80 -9.47 2.68
N MET A 202 -25.94 -9.79 3.66
CA MET A 202 -24.56 -10.23 3.44
C MET A 202 -24.11 -11.28 4.47
N PRO A 203 -23.28 -12.26 4.07
CA PRO A 203 -22.64 -13.19 4.99
C PRO A 203 -21.54 -12.52 5.82
N ASP A 204 -21.07 -13.21 6.86
CA ASP A 204 -19.91 -12.75 7.63
C ASP A 204 -18.65 -12.64 6.76
N CYS A 205 -18.11 -11.44 6.63
CA CYS A 205 -16.92 -11.15 5.84
C CYS A 205 -15.69 -10.83 6.72
N THR A 206 -15.62 -11.36 7.94
CA THR A 206 -14.50 -11.14 8.87
C THR A 206 -13.15 -11.61 8.32
N HIS A 207 -13.13 -12.59 7.41
CA HIS A 207 -11.93 -13.07 6.71
C HIS A 207 -11.41 -12.10 5.65
N TRP A 208 -12.21 -11.12 5.23
CA TRP A 208 -11.82 -10.17 4.21
C TRP A 208 -10.91 -9.09 4.80
N THR A 209 -9.60 -9.21 4.50
CA THR A 209 -8.56 -8.41 5.12
C THR A 209 -7.62 -7.76 4.10
N VAL A 210 -6.99 -6.66 4.52
CA VAL A 210 -6.02 -5.88 3.77
C VAL A 210 -4.68 -5.91 4.49
N SER A 211 -3.63 -6.39 3.82
CA SER A 211 -2.27 -6.41 4.35
C SER A 211 -1.63 -5.01 4.26
N ASN A 212 -1.37 -4.41 5.43
CA ASN A 212 -0.78 -3.07 5.57
C ASN A 212 0.70 -3.10 5.92
N SER A 213 1.23 -4.24 6.37
CA SER A 213 2.66 -4.48 6.58
C SER A 213 2.94 -5.97 6.51
N SER A 214 4.21 -6.37 6.62
CA SER A 214 4.59 -7.80 6.72
C SER A 214 4.02 -8.51 7.96
N ARG A 215 3.53 -7.76 8.97
CA ARG A 215 3.05 -8.30 10.25
C ARG A 215 1.61 -7.92 10.59
N SER A 216 0.95 -7.08 9.79
CA SER A 216 -0.39 -6.60 10.11
C SER A 216 -1.35 -6.63 8.92
N ALA A 217 -2.48 -7.29 9.16
CA ALA A 217 -3.65 -7.26 8.30
C ALA A 217 -4.81 -6.60 9.05
N ALA A 218 -5.59 -5.78 8.35
CA ALA A 218 -6.77 -5.13 8.90
C ALA A 218 -8.02 -5.61 8.16
N ARG A 219 -9.09 -5.91 8.89
CA ARG A 219 -10.38 -6.30 8.31
C ARG A 219 -10.98 -5.13 7.54
N VAL A 220 -11.51 -5.38 6.34
CA VAL A 220 -12.12 -4.33 5.50
C VAL A 220 -13.25 -3.59 6.24
N ALA A 221 -14.07 -4.33 7.00
CA ALA A 221 -15.16 -3.79 7.82
C ALA A 221 -14.72 -2.79 8.90
N ARG A 222 -13.44 -2.80 9.30
CA ARG A 222 -12.85 -1.91 10.33
C ARG A 222 -11.61 -1.16 9.83
N LEU A 223 -11.42 -1.10 8.51
CA LEU A 223 -10.26 -0.50 7.90
C LEU A 223 -10.27 1.02 8.10
N SER A 224 -9.20 1.61 8.62
CA SER A 224 -9.09 3.06 8.71
C SER A 224 -8.75 3.67 7.34
N LEU A 225 -9.11 4.93 7.12
CA LEU A 225 -8.73 5.66 5.90
C LEU A 225 -7.20 5.68 5.71
N GLY A 226 -6.43 5.84 6.80
CA GLY A 226 -4.97 5.80 6.75
C GLY A 226 -4.42 4.42 6.34
N ALA A 227 -5.05 3.33 6.79
CA ALA A 227 -4.70 1.99 6.34
C ALA A 227 -5.02 1.76 4.86
N LEU A 228 -6.21 2.17 4.41
CA LEU A 228 -6.60 2.09 3.00
C LEU A 228 -5.65 2.89 2.09
N ARG A 229 -5.28 4.10 2.51
CA ARG A 229 -4.31 4.95 1.77
C ARG A 229 -2.94 4.29 1.64
N ARG A 230 -2.43 3.66 2.71
CA ARG A 230 -1.16 2.91 2.65
C ARG A 230 -1.25 1.73 1.68
N TYR A 231 -2.38 1.02 1.70
CA TYR A 231 -2.62 -0.08 0.78
C TYR A 231 -2.68 0.37 -0.69
N TRP A 232 -3.24 1.55 -0.97
CA TRP A 232 -3.31 2.11 -2.32
C TRP A 232 -2.06 2.86 -2.78
N HIS A 233 -1.07 3.04 -1.90
CA HIS A 233 0.10 3.83 -2.23
C HIS A 233 0.96 3.15 -3.32
N PRO A 234 1.41 3.86 -4.36
CA PRO A 234 2.22 3.27 -5.44
C PRO A 234 3.51 2.60 -4.94
N ALA A 235 4.11 3.14 -3.88
CA ALA A 235 5.30 2.58 -3.23
C ALA A 235 4.96 1.63 -2.05
N LYS A 236 3.78 1.00 -2.03
CA LYS A 236 3.35 0.11 -0.93
C LYS A 236 4.42 -0.92 -0.60
N GLY A 237 4.96 -1.62 -1.60
CA GLY A 237 5.99 -2.66 -1.40
C GLY A 237 7.19 -2.14 -0.63
N THR A 238 7.65 -0.93 -0.95
CA THR A 238 8.74 -0.25 -0.24
C THR A 238 8.36 0.17 1.18
N ILE A 239 7.16 0.74 1.38
CA ILE A 239 6.66 1.16 2.71
C ILE A 239 6.47 -0.05 3.64
N THR A 240 6.08 -1.20 3.10
CA THR A 240 5.79 -2.42 3.87
C THR A 240 6.98 -3.35 4.07
N SER A 241 8.09 -3.12 3.36
CA SER A 241 9.31 -3.92 3.50
C SER A 241 10.13 -3.48 4.71
N ARG A 242 10.81 -4.41 5.38
CA ARG A 242 11.78 -4.06 6.42
C ARG A 242 12.96 -3.35 5.78
N MET A 243 13.29 -2.20 6.32
CA MET A 243 14.30 -1.30 5.79
C MET A 243 15.60 -1.46 6.59
N GLY A 244 16.68 -1.86 5.90
CA GLY A 244 18.05 -1.74 6.40
C GLY A 244 18.78 -0.58 5.69
N PRO A 245 19.84 0.00 6.29
CA PRO A 245 20.65 1.03 5.63
C PRO A 245 21.42 0.48 4.41
N PRO A 246 21.67 1.29 3.35
CA PRO A 246 21.22 2.66 3.15
C PRO A 246 19.77 2.73 2.63
N LEU A 247 18.98 3.62 3.22
CA LEU A 247 17.56 3.81 2.90
C LEU A 247 17.41 4.46 1.51
N LYS A 248 17.25 3.64 0.47
CA LYS A 248 16.86 4.12 -0.87
C LYS A 248 15.35 4.41 -0.92
N LEU A 249 14.87 5.34 -0.09
CA LEU A 249 13.51 5.83 -0.17
C LEU A 249 13.41 7.09 -1.04
N PRO A 250 12.26 7.31 -1.70
CA PRO A 250 11.85 8.64 -2.10
C PRO A 250 11.91 9.59 -0.89
N ALA A 251 12.46 10.80 -1.08
CA ALA A 251 12.66 11.77 -0.01
C ALA A 251 11.43 12.04 0.88
N HIS A 252 10.23 12.01 0.31
CA HIS A 252 8.98 12.23 1.04
C HIS A 252 8.59 11.09 2.00
N LEU A 253 9.30 9.96 1.96
CA LEU A 253 9.11 8.82 2.86
C LEU A 253 10.24 8.67 3.89
N LEU A 254 11.33 9.44 3.77
CA LEU A 254 12.49 9.35 4.67
C LEU A 254 12.15 9.83 6.08
N LEU A 255 11.34 10.88 6.19
CA LEU A 255 10.94 11.48 7.46
C LEU A 255 9.45 11.28 7.74
N SER A 256 9.13 10.93 8.98
CA SER A 256 7.75 10.87 9.47
C SER A 256 7.15 12.27 9.59
N PRO A 257 5.81 12.43 9.66
CA PRO A 257 5.19 13.72 9.96
C PRO A 257 5.64 14.34 11.29
N ALA A 258 6.07 13.53 12.26
CA ALA A 258 6.63 14.03 13.52
C ALA A 258 8.05 14.60 13.29
N SER A 259 8.90 13.87 12.58
CA SER A 259 10.26 14.31 12.23
C SER A 259 10.23 15.59 11.38
N TRP A 260 9.27 15.72 10.46
CA TRP A 260 9.11 16.98 9.72
C TRP A 260 8.74 18.14 10.62
N ARG A 261 7.82 17.96 11.56
CA ARG A 261 7.47 19.02 12.54
C ARG A 261 8.68 19.44 13.37
N LEU A 262 9.47 18.46 13.82
CA LEU A 262 10.74 18.69 14.52
C LEU A 262 11.69 19.53 13.65
N PHE A 263 11.93 19.12 12.41
CA PHE A 263 12.82 19.86 11.50
C PHE A 263 12.40 21.33 11.31
N TRP A 264 11.09 21.58 11.20
CA TRP A 264 10.56 22.94 11.06
C TRP A 264 10.58 23.74 12.36
N SER A 265 10.69 23.09 13.53
CA SER A 265 10.79 23.77 14.83
C SER A 265 12.22 24.09 15.24
N LEU A 266 13.24 23.48 14.63
CA LEU A 266 14.65 23.74 14.96
C LEU A 266 14.99 25.22 14.74
N GLU A 267 15.57 25.86 15.76
CA GLU A 267 16.01 27.25 15.72
C GLU A 267 17.33 27.42 14.93
N MET A 268 17.26 27.20 13.62
CA MET A 268 18.41 27.30 12.73
C MET A 268 18.35 28.54 11.83
N PRO A 269 19.50 29.20 11.57
CA PRO A 269 19.58 30.22 10.55
C PRO A 269 19.16 29.68 9.17
N ALA A 270 18.45 30.49 8.38
CA ALA A 270 17.99 30.09 7.04
C ALA A 270 19.13 29.60 6.11
N LYS A 271 20.35 30.10 6.34
CA LYS A 271 21.59 29.70 5.64
C LYS A 271 21.95 28.23 5.90
N ALA A 272 21.68 27.70 7.09
CA ALA A 272 21.88 26.29 7.43
C ALA A 272 20.67 25.42 7.08
N PHE A 273 19.47 25.99 7.20
CA PHE A 273 18.23 25.31 6.86
C PHE A 273 18.16 24.88 5.39
N THR A 274 18.53 25.77 4.46
CA THR A 274 18.35 25.54 3.02
C THR A 274 19.19 24.35 2.49
N PRO A 275 20.50 24.26 2.78
CA PRO A 275 21.29 23.07 2.42
C PRO A 275 20.69 21.79 3.02
N TRP A 276 20.34 21.78 4.30
CA TRP A 276 19.82 20.57 4.96
C TRP A 276 18.47 20.15 4.38
N TRP A 277 17.57 21.09 4.11
CA TRP A 277 16.33 20.80 3.40
C TRP A 277 16.58 20.15 2.03
N ARG A 278 17.58 20.65 1.26
CA ARG A 278 17.97 20.03 -0.02
C ARG A 278 18.51 18.61 0.17
N LEU A 279 19.26 18.36 1.24
CA LEU A 279 19.76 17.02 1.60
C LEU A 279 18.58 16.05 1.83
N LEU A 280 17.64 16.43 2.70
CA LEU A 280 16.45 15.61 3.02
C LEU A 280 15.60 15.33 1.79
N HIS A 281 15.59 16.27 0.83
CA HIS A 281 14.88 16.13 -0.44
C HIS A 281 15.64 15.40 -1.55
N ASN A 282 16.89 14.97 -1.32
CA ASN A 282 17.79 14.43 -2.35
C ASN A 282 17.92 15.39 -3.56
N ARG A 283 18.10 16.69 -3.27
CA ARG A 283 18.21 17.81 -4.23
C ARG A 283 19.54 18.54 -4.14
N VAL A 284 20.55 17.87 -3.61
CA VAL A 284 21.94 18.36 -3.60
C VAL A 284 22.56 18.13 -4.98
N PRO A 285 23.17 19.14 -5.62
CA PRO A 285 23.83 18.98 -6.91
C PRO A 285 25.21 18.35 -6.73
N HIS A 286 25.25 17.08 -6.33
CA HIS A 286 26.51 16.31 -6.23
C HIS A 286 27.05 15.96 -7.62
N ARG A 287 28.35 15.66 -7.74
CA ARG A 287 29.04 15.53 -9.04
C ARG A 287 28.40 14.51 -9.99
N SER A 288 27.96 13.35 -9.49
CA SER A 288 27.30 12.34 -10.32
C SER A 288 25.96 12.83 -10.89
N TRP A 289 25.24 13.70 -10.19
CA TRP A 289 24.00 14.30 -10.70
C TRP A 289 24.31 15.40 -11.72
N CYS A 290 25.30 16.26 -11.43
CA CYS A 290 25.73 17.30 -12.35
C CYS A 290 26.27 16.73 -13.67
N HIS A 291 27.06 15.66 -13.65
CA HIS A 291 27.52 14.96 -14.85
C HIS A 291 26.36 14.45 -15.71
N LYS A 292 25.32 13.90 -15.08
CA LYS A 292 24.13 13.40 -15.79
C LYS A 292 23.32 14.51 -16.46
N ILE A 293 23.21 15.69 -15.85
CA ILE A 293 22.34 16.77 -16.34
C ILE A 293 23.09 17.80 -17.19
N MET A 294 24.38 18.00 -16.92
CA MET A 294 25.26 18.94 -17.62
C MET A 294 26.57 18.24 -18.02
N PRO A 295 26.53 17.20 -18.88
CA PRO A 295 27.71 16.43 -19.25
C PRO A 295 28.79 17.26 -19.95
N THR A 296 28.41 18.37 -20.58
CA THR A 296 29.35 19.30 -21.26
C THR A 296 30.16 20.16 -20.29
N LYS A 297 29.64 20.42 -19.08
CA LYS A 297 30.34 21.22 -18.05
C LYS A 297 31.01 20.35 -17.00
N VAL A 298 30.42 19.20 -16.69
CA VAL A 298 30.95 18.25 -15.70
C VAL A 298 31.30 16.97 -16.44
N LEU A 299 32.58 16.86 -16.81
CA LEU A 299 33.08 15.78 -17.68
C LEU A 299 33.15 14.41 -17.00
N SER A 300 33.17 14.37 -15.67
CA SER A 300 33.28 13.13 -14.88
C SER A 300 32.35 13.14 -13.68
N PRO A 301 31.74 11.99 -13.31
CA PRO A 301 30.95 11.85 -12.08
C PRO A 301 31.82 11.69 -10.83
N ALA A 302 33.15 11.57 -10.96
CA ALA A 302 34.08 11.45 -9.85
C ALA A 302 34.04 12.66 -8.92
N CYS A 303 34.24 12.42 -7.62
CA CYS A 303 34.31 13.46 -6.60
C CYS A 303 35.38 14.50 -6.94
N ALA A 304 35.02 15.77 -6.82
CA ALA A 304 35.92 16.89 -7.12
C ALA A 304 37.12 16.97 -6.18
N LEU A 305 36.95 16.49 -4.94
CA LEU A 305 37.96 16.61 -3.91
C LEU A 305 38.89 15.40 -3.85
N CYS A 306 38.33 14.18 -3.93
CA CYS A 306 39.14 12.97 -3.81
C CYS A 306 39.49 12.34 -5.16
N GLY A 307 38.71 12.57 -6.22
CA GLY A 307 38.99 12.02 -7.56
C GLY A 307 38.78 10.50 -7.73
N PHE A 308 38.70 9.72 -6.65
CA PHE A 308 38.70 8.25 -6.73
C PHE A 308 37.33 7.62 -7.01
N SER A 309 36.27 8.12 -6.39
CA SER A 309 34.93 7.51 -6.45
C SER A 309 33.89 8.45 -7.03
N SER A 310 32.88 7.88 -7.68
CA SER A 310 31.69 8.62 -8.13
C SER A 310 31.02 9.30 -6.93
N GLU A 311 30.80 10.61 -7.01
CA GLU A 311 30.20 11.35 -5.89
C GLU A 311 28.67 11.28 -5.99
N ASP A 312 28.08 10.35 -5.23
CA ASP A 312 26.65 10.34 -4.93
C ASP A 312 26.33 11.19 -3.69
N LEU A 313 25.07 11.24 -3.27
CA LEU A 313 24.65 12.06 -2.13
C LEU A 313 25.36 11.65 -0.82
N TYR A 314 25.52 10.35 -0.58
CA TYR A 314 26.21 9.85 0.62
C TYR A 314 27.69 10.25 0.60
N HIS A 315 28.36 10.04 -0.54
CA HIS A 315 29.76 10.43 -0.74
C HIS A 315 29.97 11.95 -0.62
N PHE A 316 29.02 12.75 -1.14
CA PHE A 316 29.06 14.20 -1.04
C PHE A 316 29.10 14.66 0.42
N VAL A 317 28.28 14.06 1.29
CA VAL A 317 28.16 14.48 2.69
C VAL A 317 29.23 13.83 3.58
N VAL A 318 29.22 12.51 3.73
CA VAL A 318 30.04 11.79 4.73
C VAL A 318 30.98 10.73 4.15
N GLY A 319 30.68 10.21 2.95
CA GLY A 319 31.40 9.05 2.39
C GLY A 319 32.73 9.39 1.71
N CYS A 320 33.08 10.66 1.57
CA CYS A 320 34.37 11.09 1.05
C CYS A 320 35.45 11.08 2.14
N HIS A 321 36.53 10.32 1.96
CA HIS A 321 37.62 10.25 2.93
C HIS A 321 38.33 11.59 3.17
N VAL A 322 38.31 12.50 2.19
CA VAL A 322 38.85 13.86 2.37
C VAL A 322 37.97 14.67 3.34
N LYS A 323 36.64 14.45 3.29
CA LYS A 323 35.66 15.12 4.16
C LYS A 323 35.47 14.39 5.51
N SER A 324 35.89 13.13 5.64
CA SER A 324 35.70 12.38 6.89
C SER A 324 36.46 13.00 8.06
N PHE A 325 37.63 13.58 7.82
CA PHE A 325 38.40 14.30 8.85
C PHE A 325 37.62 15.49 9.42
N PHE A 326 36.92 16.26 8.57
CA PHE A 326 36.05 17.34 9.03
C PHE A 326 34.96 16.83 9.96
N TRP A 327 34.32 15.71 9.62
CA TRP A 327 33.28 15.12 10.47
C TRP A 327 33.83 14.56 11.78
N GLN A 328 35.02 13.96 11.76
CA GLN A 328 35.71 13.53 12.98
C GLN A 328 35.99 14.71 13.91
N ASP A 329 36.48 15.83 13.36
CA ASP A 329 36.74 17.05 14.13
C ASP A 329 35.44 17.66 14.68
N VAL A 330 34.35 17.67 13.91
CA VAL A 330 33.04 18.14 14.36
C VAL A 330 32.49 17.25 15.49
N VAL A 331 32.52 15.93 15.32
CA VAL A 331 32.07 14.98 16.34
C VAL A 331 32.91 15.12 17.60
N SER A 332 34.22 15.33 17.45
CA SER A 332 35.11 15.55 18.58
C SER A 332 34.88 16.89 19.29
N LEU A 333 34.60 17.95 18.53
CA LEU A 333 34.28 19.27 19.07
C LEU A 333 32.98 19.24 19.89
N LEU A 334 32.04 18.40 19.49
CA LEU A 334 30.72 18.25 20.12
C LEU A 334 30.67 17.16 21.20
N SER A 335 31.76 16.42 21.43
CA SER A 335 31.80 15.26 22.32
C SER A 335 30.75 14.19 21.99
N LEU A 336 30.52 13.90 20.70
CA LEU A 336 29.50 12.97 20.21
C LEU A 336 30.06 11.62 19.73
N GLN A 337 31.25 11.23 20.17
CA GLN A 337 31.95 10.04 19.65
C GLN A 337 31.17 8.75 19.91
N GLU A 338 30.52 8.63 21.07
CA GLU A 338 29.69 7.46 21.41
C GLU A 338 28.38 7.44 20.60
N LEU A 339 27.77 8.62 20.40
CA LEU A 339 26.51 8.74 19.67
C LEU A 339 26.70 8.57 18.16
N LEU A 340 27.79 9.07 17.60
CA LEU A 340 28.04 9.14 16.15
C LEU A 340 29.42 8.54 15.79
N PRO A 341 29.65 7.24 16.04
CA PRO A 341 30.98 6.63 15.91
C PRO A 341 31.45 6.46 14.46
N SER A 342 30.58 6.62 13.46
CA SER A 342 30.87 6.33 12.05
C SER A 342 30.23 7.32 11.07
N ALA A 343 30.73 7.36 9.84
CA ALA A 343 30.09 8.10 8.75
C ALA A 343 28.62 7.69 8.55
N SER A 344 28.31 6.41 8.71
CA SER A 344 26.95 5.88 8.60
C SER A 344 26.01 6.38 9.70
N SER A 345 26.49 6.52 10.94
CA SER A 345 25.68 7.10 12.03
C SER A 345 25.46 8.59 11.83
N ILE A 346 26.46 9.34 11.35
CA ILE A 346 26.29 10.77 11.00
C ILE A 346 25.28 10.93 9.87
N TRP A 347 25.36 10.08 8.84
CA TRP A 347 24.38 10.06 7.76
C TRP A 347 22.96 9.77 8.26
N LEU A 348 22.81 8.77 9.13
CA LEU A 348 21.52 8.44 9.73
C LEU A 348 20.97 9.62 10.53
N ALA A 349 21.79 10.24 11.37
CA ALA A 349 21.43 11.43 12.14
C ALA A 349 20.91 12.56 11.23
N LEU A 350 21.64 12.88 10.15
CA LEU A 350 21.27 13.94 9.22
C LEU A 350 20.02 13.63 8.38
N THR A 351 19.69 12.36 8.15
CA THR A 351 18.61 11.97 7.22
C THR A 351 17.35 11.44 7.90
N THR A 352 17.44 10.99 9.16
CA THR A 352 16.31 10.45 9.92
C THR A 352 16.12 11.07 11.29
N PHE A 353 17.06 11.91 11.76
CA PHE A 353 17.09 12.49 13.11
C PHE A 353 17.19 11.45 14.24
N CYS A 354 17.78 10.31 13.92
CA CYS A 354 17.98 9.21 14.85
C CYS A 354 19.43 8.75 14.86
N SER A 355 19.86 8.15 15.97
CA SER A 355 21.14 7.44 16.06
C SER A 355 20.97 5.95 16.40
N GLY A 356 22.00 5.17 16.06
CA GLY A 356 22.12 3.75 16.39
C GLY A 356 21.19 2.81 15.63
N SER A 357 21.28 1.51 15.95
CA SER A 357 20.37 0.47 15.45
C SER A 357 18.94 0.64 15.97
N ASP A 358 18.80 1.23 17.14
CA ASP A 358 17.54 1.33 17.88
C ASP A 358 16.75 2.61 17.54
N LEU A 359 17.28 3.42 16.61
CA LEU A 359 16.68 4.66 16.12
C LEU A 359 16.31 5.64 17.25
N LEU A 360 17.21 5.82 18.21
CA LEU A 360 17.04 6.79 19.29
C LEU A 360 16.97 8.20 18.71
N VAL A 361 15.95 8.97 19.10
CA VAL A 361 15.77 10.35 18.63
C VAL A 361 16.91 11.19 19.17
N ILE A 362 17.58 11.92 18.28
CA ILE A 362 18.67 12.81 18.63
C ILE A 362 18.09 14.11 19.21
N ASP A 363 18.74 14.61 20.24
CA ASP A 363 18.40 15.87 20.89
C ASP A 363 18.39 17.06 19.90
N GLU A 364 17.50 18.03 20.14
CA GLU A 364 17.33 19.20 19.26
C GLU A 364 18.60 20.02 19.12
N ASP A 365 19.36 20.21 20.21
CA ASP A 365 20.59 21.01 20.18
C ASP A 365 21.67 20.31 19.33
N VAL A 366 21.74 18.99 19.43
CA VAL A 366 22.65 18.17 18.61
C VAL A 366 22.23 18.23 17.13
N LEU A 367 20.93 18.19 16.83
CA LEU A 367 20.44 18.35 15.47
C LEU A 367 20.80 19.74 14.91
N ILE A 368 20.60 20.80 15.67
CA ILE A 368 20.98 22.17 15.28
C ILE A 368 22.47 22.24 14.96
N ALA A 369 23.32 21.66 15.82
CA ALA A 369 24.77 21.63 15.61
C ALA A 369 25.18 20.82 14.36
N LEU A 370 24.56 19.66 14.12
CA LEU A 370 24.79 18.87 12.91
C LEU A 370 24.34 19.59 11.64
N GLY A 371 23.22 20.31 11.70
CA GLY A 371 22.73 21.15 10.63
C GLY A 371 23.68 22.30 10.28
N ALA A 372 24.19 22.97 11.31
CA ALA A 372 25.21 24.00 11.19
C ALA A 372 26.50 23.45 10.58
N ALA A 373 27.00 22.32 11.08
CA ALA A 373 28.19 21.65 10.52
C ALA A 373 27.99 21.26 9.05
N TYR A 374 26.83 20.70 8.69
CA TYR A 374 26.51 20.36 7.31
C TYR A 374 26.45 21.60 6.40
N SER A 375 25.88 22.70 6.87
CA SER A 375 25.86 23.98 6.15
C SER A 375 27.27 24.49 5.86
N THR A 376 28.18 24.41 6.84
CA THR A 376 29.58 24.80 6.68
C THR A 376 30.29 23.90 5.68
N LEU A 377 30.10 22.57 5.76
CA LEU A 377 30.63 21.62 4.79
C LEU A 377 30.14 21.94 3.38
N TRP A 378 28.85 22.20 3.22
CA TRP A 378 28.24 22.59 1.95
C TRP A 378 28.92 23.84 1.37
N LYS A 379 28.99 24.91 2.16
CA LYS A 379 29.59 26.20 1.77
C LYS A 379 31.05 26.01 1.38
N TYR A 380 31.82 25.31 2.20
CA TYR A 380 33.25 25.10 1.97
C TYR A 380 33.52 24.21 0.76
N HIS A 381 32.73 23.14 0.58
CA HIS A 381 32.83 22.27 -0.59
C HIS A 381 32.65 23.07 -1.89
N TRP A 382 31.61 23.92 -1.96
CA TRP A 382 31.37 24.72 -3.15
C TRP A 382 32.44 25.78 -3.39
N ARG A 383 33.02 26.35 -2.33
CA ARG A 383 34.20 27.21 -2.44
C ARG A 383 35.38 26.47 -3.07
N CYS A 384 35.71 25.26 -2.60
CA CYS A 384 36.76 24.44 -3.20
C CYS A 384 36.48 24.05 -4.67
N VAL A 385 35.21 23.81 -5.02
CA VAL A 385 34.83 23.36 -6.37
C VAL A 385 34.72 24.49 -7.38
N ILE A 386 34.24 25.67 -6.95
CA ILE A 386 33.99 26.82 -7.83
C ILE A 386 35.21 27.73 -7.88
N ASP A 387 35.82 28.02 -6.73
CA ASP A 387 36.95 28.94 -6.60
C ASP A 387 38.30 28.20 -6.68
N GLU A 388 38.27 26.89 -6.94
CA GLU A 388 39.44 26.01 -7.07
C GLU A 388 40.38 26.00 -5.84
N GLU A 389 39.86 26.36 -4.67
CA GLU A 389 40.63 26.33 -3.42
C GLU A 389 40.87 24.88 -2.93
N PRO A 390 42.06 24.58 -2.39
CA PRO A 390 42.34 23.26 -1.83
C PRO A 390 41.47 23.00 -0.60
N TRP A 391 40.96 21.78 -0.47
CA TRP A 391 40.23 21.37 0.73
C TRP A 391 41.19 21.21 1.92
N ILE A 392 40.98 22.01 2.97
CA ILE A 392 41.73 21.91 4.22
C ILE A 392 40.73 21.71 5.37
N ALA A 393 40.74 20.54 6.00
CA ALA A 393 39.79 20.19 7.06
C ALA A 393 39.86 21.15 8.26
N SER A 394 41.06 21.59 8.64
CA SER A 394 41.27 22.57 9.72
C SER A 394 40.72 23.96 9.37
N ALA A 395 40.70 24.35 8.10
CA ALA A 395 40.07 25.59 7.66
C ALA A 395 38.54 25.48 7.71
N ALA A 396 38.00 24.32 7.31
CA ALA A 396 36.57 24.03 7.39
C ALA A 396 36.06 24.04 8.84
N ILE A 397 36.78 23.42 9.79
CA ILE A 397 36.39 23.43 11.21
C ILE A 397 36.54 24.83 11.83
N ASN A 398 37.55 25.61 11.43
CA ASN A 398 37.67 27.00 11.86
C ASN A 398 36.47 27.83 11.38
N MET A 399 35.99 27.57 10.17
CA MET A 399 34.76 28.21 9.67
C MET A 399 33.53 27.79 10.49
N VAL A 400 33.43 26.54 10.97
CA VAL A 400 32.37 26.14 11.92
C VAL A 400 32.46 26.97 13.20
N ARG A 401 33.64 27.06 13.80
CA ARG A 401 33.86 27.81 15.05
C ARG A 401 33.55 29.30 14.90
N GLN A 402 33.87 29.90 13.75
CA GLN A 402 33.60 31.31 13.46
C GLN A 402 32.12 31.57 13.19
N ASP A 403 31.50 30.80 12.29
CA ASP A 403 30.12 31.03 11.85
C ASP A 403 29.09 30.60 12.92
N HIS A 404 29.47 29.69 13.83
CA HIS A 404 28.54 29.06 14.76
C HIS A 404 29.05 28.94 16.20
N GLY A 405 30.16 29.58 16.57
CA GLY A 405 30.83 29.38 17.87
C GLY A 405 29.92 29.46 19.10
N THR A 406 28.88 30.31 19.07
CA THR A 406 27.88 30.42 20.15
C THR A 406 27.06 29.14 20.36
N LEU A 407 26.71 28.43 19.27
CA LEU A 407 25.97 27.16 19.32
C LEU A 407 26.84 26.02 19.86
N PHE A 408 28.13 26.05 19.53
CA PHE A 408 29.09 25.03 19.97
C PHE A 408 29.59 25.26 21.40
N SER A 409 29.45 26.48 21.94
CA SER A 409 29.76 26.80 23.34
C SER A 409 28.61 26.54 24.33
N SER A 410 27.37 26.49 23.84
CA SER A 410 26.17 26.36 24.66
C SER A 410 25.71 24.91 24.88
N LEU A 411 26.25 23.97 24.09
CA LEU A 411 25.96 22.55 24.29
C LEU A 411 26.54 22.13 25.64
N PRO A 412 25.70 21.61 26.57
CA PRO A 412 26.22 20.94 27.74
C PRO A 412 27.18 19.84 27.25
N LEU A 413 28.38 19.75 27.83
CA LEU A 413 29.16 18.53 27.76
C LEU A 413 28.20 17.40 28.12
N ALA A 414 27.84 16.57 27.14
CA ALA A 414 26.84 15.53 27.33
C ALA A 414 27.30 14.65 28.51
N SER A 415 26.65 14.83 29.66
CA SER A 415 26.70 13.86 30.73
C SER A 415 25.83 12.71 30.27
N VAL A 416 26.50 11.64 29.88
CA VAL A 416 26.04 10.26 29.60
C VAL A 416 24.58 9.96 29.92
#